data_AF-A0A3M2ACR5-F1
#
_entry.id   AF-A0A3M2ACR5-F1
#
_cell.length_a   1.000
_cell.length_b   1.000
_cell.length_c   1.000
_cell.angle_alpha   90.00
_cell.angle_beta   90.00
_cell.angle_gamma   90.00
#
_symmetry.space_group_name_H-M   'P 1'
#
loop_
_entity.id
_entity.type
_entity.pdbx_description
1 polymer ?
#
loop_
_entity_poly.entity_id
_entity_poly.type
_entity_poly.pdbx_seq_one_letter_code
_entity_poly.pdbx_strand_id
1 'polypeptide(L)'
;MHAGLVAWGLAIAACAPDTGYYEGFAPLEIEASDIDEETAHPVVGNFVQQEYYLDFRAPAPDEFAELRPEGSTPMEWIPWIRRDDIDVSVQFRLTNLADGPIRAFVLLDGATEFYDWNPVAFYGLAGGEDADEVPFPSLLGFTPKMLEAGEVYEGEYREDDLREAMLDLDVLTRFCGGPFAVLYNRSEVDPVGMEEVPEDAVIAGMGMIRMTLGATGPARLEYAIRVRDRGGRIFDAHTDNLRYEFMPEPYLPPAVAGMAGMTDPNGCAPTEEAP
;
A
#
# COMPACT_ATOMS: atom_id res chain seq x y z
N MET A 1 -50.51 -47.55 -1.52
CA MET A 1 -49.03 -47.58 -1.38
C MET A 1 -48.47 -46.65 -2.44
N HIS A 2 -47.99 -45.47 -2.05
CA HIS A 2 -47.34 -44.51 -2.95
C HIS A 2 -45.95 -44.25 -2.38
N ALA A 3 -44.93 -44.64 -3.14
CA ALA A 3 -43.54 -44.40 -2.80
C ALA A 3 -43.18 -42.98 -3.26
N GLY A 4 -42.93 -42.08 -2.31
CA GLY A 4 -42.39 -40.76 -2.55
C GLY A 4 -40.87 -40.84 -2.69
N LEU A 5 -40.36 -40.44 -3.86
CA LEU A 5 -38.93 -40.30 -4.11
C LEU A 5 -38.48 -38.95 -3.51
N VAL A 6 -37.67 -39.00 -2.45
CA VAL A 6 -37.00 -37.81 -1.89
C VAL A 6 -35.67 -37.65 -2.63
N ALA A 7 -35.60 -36.66 -3.52
CA ALA A 7 -34.35 -36.27 -4.16
C ALA A 7 -33.57 -35.36 -3.20
N TRP A 8 -32.47 -35.88 -2.66
CA TRP A 8 -31.48 -35.09 -1.94
C TRP A 8 -30.61 -34.36 -2.96
N GLY A 9 -30.79 -33.04 -3.08
CA GLY A 9 -29.85 -32.19 -3.80
C GLY A 9 -28.54 -32.12 -3.02
N LEU A 10 -27.48 -32.72 -3.56
CA LEU A 10 -26.11 -32.44 -3.16
C LEU A 10 -25.81 -30.99 -3.54
N ALA A 11 -25.77 -30.10 -2.56
CA ALA A 11 -25.13 -28.81 -2.70
C ALA A 11 -23.63 -29.07 -2.90
N ILE A 12 -23.16 -28.88 -4.12
CA ILE A 12 -21.73 -28.78 -4.41
C ILE A 12 -21.28 -27.52 -3.67
N ALA A 13 -20.52 -27.70 -2.59
CA ALA A 13 -19.76 -26.60 -2.01
C ALA A 13 -18.84 -26.09 -3.11
N ALA A 14 -19.19 -24.97 -3.73
CA ALA A 14 -18.29 -24.25 -4.60
C ALA A 14 -17.03 -23.96 -3.78
N CYS A 15 -15.88 -24.43 -4.23
CA CYS A 15 -14.60 -24.11 -3.63
C CYS A 15 -14.54 -22.59 -3.44
N ALA A 16 -14.46 -22.14 -2.18
CA ALA A 16 -14.22 -20.74 -1.91
C ALA A 16 -12.86 -20.38 -2.56
N PRO A 17 -12.73 -19.19 -3.17
CA PRO A 17 -11.46 -18.74 -3.73
C PRO A 17 -10.36 -18.84 -2.66
N ASP A 18 -9.18 -19.29 -3.08
CA ASP A 18 -8.04 -19.50 -2.20
C ASP A 18 -7.74 -18.21 -1.43
N THR A 19 -7.92 -18.25 -0.12
CA THR A 19 -7.62 -17.13 0.76
C THR A 19 -6.23 -17.35 1.34
N GLY A 20 -5.29 -16.50 0.96
CA GLY A 20 -3.97 -16.44 1.57
C GLY A 20 -4.02 -15.71 2.90
N TYR A 21 -3.55 -16.36 3.96
CA TYR A 21 -3.35 -15.72 5.26
C TYR A 21 -1.87 -15.52 5.46
N TYR A 22 -1.46 -14.26 5.62
CA TYR A 22 -0.10 -13.92 5.98
C TYR A 22 -0.10 -13.49 7.45
N GLU A 23 0.24 -14.46 8.31
CA GLU A 23 0.34 -14.29 9.76
C GLU A 23 1.80 -14.42 10.22
N GLY A 24 2.11 -13.88 11.40
CA GLY A 24 3.42 -14.07 12.03
C GLY A 24 4.48 -13.04 11.65
N PHE A 25 4.08 -11.83 11.27
CA PHE A 25 5.02 -10.73 11.08
C PHE A 25 5.71 -10.37 12.39
N ALA A 26 6.98 -9.99 12.29
CA ALA A 26 7.67 -9.39 13.40
C ALA A 26 6.94 -8.08 13.77
N PRO A 27 6.61 -7.87 15.05
CA PRO A 27 6.05 -6.61 15.50
C PRO A 27 7.04 -5.48 15.22
N LEU A 28 6.52 -4.30 14.89
CA LEU A 28 7.34 -3.09 14.84
C LEU A 28 7.39 -2.50 16.23
N GLU A 29 8.59 -2.24 16.72
CA GLU A 29 8.81 -1.69 18.06
C GLU A 29 9.69 -0.45 17.94
N ILE A 30 9.28 0.62 18.62
CA ILE A 30 10.13 1.79 18.88
C ILE A 30 10.59 1.64 20.32
N GLU A 31 11.89 1.49 20.52
CA GLU A 31 12.44 1.41 21.87
C GLU A 31 12.72 2.82 22.42
N ALA A 32 12.84 2.93 23.74
CA ALA A 32 13.17 4.22 24.37
C ALA A 32 14.53 4.77 23.92
N SER A 33 15.47 3.89 23.57
CA SER A 33 16.79 4.27 23.06
C SER A 33 16.78 4.83 21.65
N ASP A 34 15.73 4.54 20.88
CA ASP A 34 15.59 5.01 19.51
C ASP A 34 14.99 6.41 19.45
N ILE A 35 14.63 6.98 20.61
CA ILE A 35 13.99 8.27 20.71
C ILE A 35 15.04 9.34 20.94
N ASP A 36 15.30 10.12 19.90
CA ASP A 36 16.12 11.32 20.02
C ASP A 36 15.33 12.42 20.77
N GLU A 37 15.76 12.71 22.00
CA GLU A 37 15.19 13.77 22.83
C GLU A 37 15.42 15.17 22.23
N GLU A 38 16.42 15.35 21.36
CA GLU A 38 16.78 16.63 20.75
C GLU A 38 15.89 16.95 19.53
N THR A 39 15.38 15.92 18.85
CA THR A 39 14.54 16.04 17.64
C THR A 39 13.11 15.53 17.84
N ALA A 40 12.59 15.54 19.08
CA ALA A 40 11.20 15.19 19.43
C ALA A 40 10.15 16.18 18.86
N HIS A 41 10.25 16.47 17.56
CA HIS A 41 9.34 17.27 16.79
C HIS A 41 8.03 16.48 16.60
N PRO A 42 6.88 17.11 16.89
CA PRO A 42 5.62 16.44 17.21
C PRO A 42 4.85 15.87 16.02
N VAL A 43 5.43 15.89 14.81
CA VAL A 43 4.69 15.59 13.57
C VAL A 43 5.04 14.22 13.00
N VAL A 44 6.33 13.80 13.03
CA VAL A 44 6.71 12.45 12.55
C VAL A 44 7.28 11.56 13.66
N GLY A 45 7.81 12.14 14.74
CA GLY A 45 8.41 11.36 15.84
C GLY A 45 9.48 10.38 15.33
N ASN A 46 9.85 9.42 16.19
CA ASN A 46 10.66 8.29 15.74
C ASN A 46 9.74 7.31 15.03
N PHE A 47 10.20 6.72 13.95
CA PHE A 47 9.42 5.76 13.21
C PHE A 47 10.25 4.54 12.82
N VAL A 48 9.54 3.43 12.64
CA VAL A 48 10.06 2.18 12.11
C VAL A 48 9.12 1.69 11.00
N GLN A 49 9.71 1.12 9.95
CA GLN A 49 8.97 0.62 8.79
C GLN A 49 9.30 -0.85 8.55
N GLN A 50 8.30 -1.59 8.07
CA GLN A 50 8.51 -2.93 7.53
C GLN A 50 7.74 -3.06 6.23
N GLU A 51 8.46 -3.54 5.22
CA GLU A 51 7.89 -3.90 3.92
C GLU A 51 7.53 -5.37 3.93
N TYR A 52 6.40 -5.67 3.33
CA TYR A 52 5.91 -7.01 3.13
C TYR A 52 5.53 -7.23 1.67
N TYR A 53 6.29 -8.10 0.99
CA TYR A 53 6.02 -8.48 -0.39
C TYR A 53 5.02 -9.63 -0.40
N LEU A 54 3.91 -9.43 -1.10
CA LEU A 54 2.88 -10.45 -1.27
C LEU A 54 3.40 -11.56 -2.19
N ASP A 55 3.25 -12.81 -1.75
CA ASP A 55 3.74 -13.97 -2.48
C ASP A 55 2.81 -14.29 -3.68
N PHE A 56 3.12 -13.71 -4.85
CA PHE A 56 2.48 -14.04 -6.12
C PHE A 56 3.35 -15.00 -6.95
N ARG A 57 2.73 -15.88 -7.73
CA ARG A 57 3.42 -16.70 -8.75
C ARG A 57 3.86 -15.82 -9.91
N ALA A 58 4.96 -16.19 -10.56
CA ALA A 58 5.34 -15.56 -11.81
C ALA A 58 4.30 -15.82 -12.92
N PRO A 59 4.05 -14.86 -13.83
CA PRO A 59 3.29 -15.13 -15.03
C PRO A 59 4.00 -16.18 -15.89
N ALA A 60 3.23 -17.04 -16.53
CA ALA A 60 3.73 -17.92 -17.56
C ALA A 60 4.26 -17.09 -18.76
N PRO A 61 5.18 -17.63 -19.58
CA PRO A 61 5.77 -16.87 -20.69
C PRO A 61 4.75 -16.29 -21.70
N ASP A 62 3.64 -17.01 -21.93
CA ASP A 62 2.54 -16.56 -22.78
C ASP A 62 1.70 -15.48 -22.11
N GLU A 63 1.37 -15.64 -20.82
CA GLU A 63 0.71 -14.59 -20.02
C GLU A 63 1.56 -13.30 -20.03
N PHE A 64 2.87 -13.41 -19.81
CA PHE A 64 3.78 -12.26 -19.77
C PHE A 64 3.84 -11.49 -21.09
N ALA A 65 3.80 -12.19 -22.24
CA ALA A 65 3.81 -11.55 -23.55
C ALA A 65 2.54 -10.73 -23.81
N GLU A 66 1.39 -11.15 -23.27
CA GLU A 66 0.13 -10.40 -23.35
C GLU A 66 0.16 -9.15 -22.45
N LEU A 67 0.84 -9.21 -21.30
CA LEU A 67 0.92 -8.10 -20.34
C LEU A 67 1.81 -6.95 -20.83
N ARG A 68 2.78 -7.27 -21.68
CA ARG A 68 3.83 -6.36 -22.15
C ARG A 68 3.94 -6.41 -23.67
N PRO A 69 2.96 -5.88 -24.43
CA PRO A 69 3.04 -5.83 -25.89
C PRO A 69 4.33 -5.13 -26.35
N GLU A 70 4.96 -5.64 -27.40
CA GLU A 70 6.21 -5.06 -27.90
C GLU A 70 6.02 -3.58 -28.28
N GLY A 71 6.91 -2.71 -27.77
CA GLY A 71 6.88 -1.27 -28.03
C GLY A 71 5.95 -0.45 -27.12
N SER A 72 5.29 -1.08 -26.14
CA SER A 72 4.46 -0.39 -25.15
C SER A 72 5.28 0.25 -24.01
N THR A 73 4.79 1.36 -23.49
CA THR A 73 5.30 2.08 -22.32
C THR A 73 4.71 1.51 -21.02
N PRO A 74 5.32 1.77 -19.84
CA PRO A 74 4.77 1.33 -18.55
C PRO A 74 3.30 1.70 -18.33
N MET A 75 2.84 2.87 -18.79
CA MET A 75 1.43 3.26 -18.69
C MET A 75 0.50 2.35 -19.50
N GLU A 76 1.00 1.81 -20.62
CA GLU A 76 0.27 0.90 -21.51
C GLU A 76 0.41 -0.57 -21.10
N TRP A 77 1.30 -0.86 -20.14
CA TRP A 77 1.48 -2.20 -19.63
C TRP A 77 0.26 -2.66 -18.82
N ILE A 78 -0.19 -3.88 -19.08
CA ILE A 78 -1.25 -4.50 -18.27
C ILE A 78 -0.58 -5.08 -17.03
N PRO A 79 -1.06 -4.75 -15.83
CA PRO A 79 -0.45 -5.28 -14.62
C PRO A 79 -0.79 -6.77 -14.45
N TRP A 80 0.21 -7.51 -13.98
CA TRP A 80 0.08 -8.89 -13.54
C TRP A 80 -0.77 -8.99 -12.27
N ILE A 81 -0.47 -8.15 -11.27
CA ILE A 81 -1.35 -8.00 -10.11
C ILE A 81 -2.36 -6.91 -10.42
N ARG A 82 -3.64 -7.26 -10.49
CA ARG A 82 -4.71 -6.30 -10.78
C ARG A 82 -5.48 -6.01 -9.51
N ARG A 83 -5.82 -4.74 -9.29
CA ARG A 83 -6.62 -4.30 -8.14
C ARG A 83 -7.89 -5.14 -7.98
N ASP A 84 -8.62 -5.37 -9.07
CA ASP A 84 -9.94 -6.02 -9.02
C ASP A 84 -9.87 -7.55 -8.80
N ASP A 85 -8.67 -8.13 -8.93
CA ASP A 85 -8.43 -9.56 -8.74
C ASP A 85 -7.97 -9.90 -7.31
N ILE A 86 -7.68 -8.90 -6.48
CA ILE A 86 -7.25 -9.09 -5.08
C ILE A 86 -8.12 -8.30 -4.11
N ASP A 87 -8.41 -8.89 -2.95
CA ASP A 87 -8.94 -8.17 -1.80
C ASP A 87 -7.92 -8.24 -0.67
N VAL A 88 -7.55 -7.09 -0.10
CA VAL A 88 -6.54 -7.00 0.97
C VAL A 88 -7.17 -6.35 2.20
N SER A 89 -6.93 -6.92 3.37
CA SER A 89 -7.25 -6.25 4.65
C SER A 89 -6.08 -6.36 5.61
N VAL A 90 -5.90 -5.33 6.42
CA VAL A 90 -4.83 -5.28 7.43
C VAL A 90 -5.44 -4.98 8.79
N GLN A 91 -5.34 -5.95 9.70
CA GLN A 91 -5.74 -5.77 11.09
C GLN A 91 -4.51 -5.41 11.91
N PHE A 92 -4.62 -4.46 12.82
CA PHE A 92 -3.48 -4.03 13.61
C PHE A 92 -3.85 -3.68 15.06
N ARG A 93 -2.82 -3.76 15.91
CA ARG A 93 -2.87 -3.46 17.34
C ARG A 93 -1.64 -2.64 17.72
N LEU A 94 -1.89 -1.41 18.15
CA LEU A 94 -0.89 -0.45 18.59
C LEU A 94 -0.91 -0.35 20.12
N THR A 95 0.22 -0.58 20.77
CA THR A 95 0.35 -0.56 22.23
C THR A 95 1.33 0.53 22.66
N ASN A 96 0.94 1.37 23.61
CA ASN A 96 1.85 2.28 24.30
C ASN A 96 2.66 1.50 25.35
N LEU A 97 3.99 1.49 25.20
CA LEU A 97 4.91 0.83 26.13
C LEU A 97 5.56 1.79 27.14
N ALA A 98 5.26 3.08 27.04
CA ALA A 98 5.76 4.10 27.96
C ALA A 98 4.98 4.15 29.28
N ASP A 99 5.60 4.72 30.31
CA ASP A 99 4.98 4.99 31.62
C ASP A 99 4.05 6.24 31.61
N GLY A 100 3.93 6.91 30.47
CA GLY A 100 3.13 8.13 30.30
C GLY A 100 2.41 8.18 28.96
N PRO A 101 1.60 9.23 28.71
CA PRO A 101 0.87 9.36 27.46
C PRO A 101 1.84 9.61 26.29
N ILE A 102 1.56 8.98 25.15
CA ILE A 102 2.32 9.16 23.91
C ILE A 102 1.38 9.61 22.79
N ARG A 103 1.94 10.27 21.77
CA ARG A 103 1.29 10.41 20.46
C ARG A 103 1.85 9.33 19.54
N ALA A 104 0.99 8.57 18.89
CA ALA A 104 1.39 7.53 17.96
C ALA A 104 0.48 7.46 16.73
N PHE A 105 0.99 6.96 15.61
CA PHE A 105 0.25 6.76 14.38
C PHE A 105 0.67 5.48 13.68
N VAL A 106 -0.21 4.98 12.82
CA VAL A 106 0.04 3.85 11.91
C VAL A 106 -0.20 4.36 10.50
N LEU A 107 0.76 4.14 9.60
CA LEU A 107 0.60 4.43 8.17
C LEU A 107 0.63 3.11 7.40
N LEU A 108 -0.13 3.07 6.31
CA LEU A 108 -0.01 2.03 5.30
C LEU A 108 0.28 2.70 3.96
N ASP A 109 1.41 2.28 3.39
CA ASP A 109 1.87 2.64 2.05
C ASP A 109 2.23 1.35 1.30
N GLY A 110 2.79 1.45 0.10
CA GLY A 110 3.15 0.24 -0.65
C GLY A 110 3.69 0.49 -2.04
N ALA A 111 3.83 -0.61 -2.78
CA ALA A 111 4.26 -0.59 -4.18
C ALA A 111 3.35 -1.44 -5.06
N THR A 112 3.19 -1.01 -6.31
CA THR A 112 2.73 -1.86 -7.40
C THR A 112 3.91 -2.66 -7.94
N GLU A 113 3.73 -3.41 -9.03
CA GLU A 113 4.86 -4.02 -9.73
C GLU A 113 5.74 -3.00 -10.47
N PHE A 114 5.27 -1.77 -10.64
CA PHE A 114 5.96 -0.73 -11.39
C PHE A 114 6.71 0.22 -10.48
N TYR A 115 6.04 0.71 -9.43
CA TYR A 115 6.52 1.83 -8.64
C TYR A 115 6.25 1.67 -7.14
N ASP A 116 7.15 2.22 -6.34
CA ASP A 116 7.10 2.25 -4.88
C ASP A 116 6.80 3.64 -4.33
N TRP A 117 5.72 3.76 -3.57
CA TRP A 117 5.36 4.98 -2.84
C TRP A 117 5.83 4.90 -1.39
N ASN A 118 6.84 5.71 -1.07
CA ASN A 118 7.33 5.86 0.30
C ASN A 118 7.37 7.35 0.70
N PRO A 119 6.27 7.92 1.20
CA PRO A 119 6.20 9.35 1.52
C PRO A 119 7.18 9.74 2.63
N VAL A 120 7.44 8.81 3.55
CA VAL A 120 8.37 8.99 4.68
C VAL A 120 9.81 9.14 4.20
N ALA A 121 10.19 8.55 3.06
CA ALA A 121 11.52 8.73 2.48
C ALA A 121 11.78 10.18 2.01
N PHE A 122 10.75 11.00 1.87
CA PHE A 122 10.88 12.42 1.53
C PHE A 122 10.96 13.35 2.74
N TYR A 123 10.86 12.81 3.95
CA TYR A 123 11.03 13.58 5.17
C TYR A 123 12.40 14.28 5.19
N GLY A 124 12.41 15.57 5.53
CA GLY A 124 13.63 16.39 5.58
C GLY A 124 14.23 16.79 4.22
N LEU A 125 13.74 16.27 3.09
CA LEU A 125 14.24 16.66 1.76
C LEU A 125 13.79 18.06 1.31
N ALA A 126 12.73 18.61 1.92
CA ALA A 126 12.20 19.94 1.59
C ALA A 126 13.09 21.11 2.07
N GLY A 127 14.13 20.86 2.88
CA GLY A 127 15.22 21.80 3.14
C GLY A 127 14.88 23.14 3.81
N GLY A 128 13.69 23.30 4.41
CA GLY A 128 13.24 24.53 5.11
C GLY A 128 13.28 24.43 6.63
N GLU A 129 12.99 25.53 7.34
CA GLU A 129 12.76 25.52 8.81
C GLU A 129 11.53 24.69 9.20
N ASP A 130 10.66 24.36 8.23
CA ASP A 130 9.53 23.43 8.32
C ASP A 130 9.90 21.99 7.87
N ALA A 131 11.19 21.61 7.92
CA ALA A 131 11.70 20.28 7.53
C ALA A 131 11.20 19.12 8.41
N ASP A 132 10.25 19.38 9.31
CA ASP A 132 9.71 18.45 10.30
C ASP A 132 8.37 17.83 9.88
N GLU A 133 7.92 18.03 8.64
CA GLU A 133 6.68 17.45 8.13
C GLU A 133 6.95 16.44 7.00
N VAL A 134 6.20 15.34 6.96
CA VAL A 134 6.17 14.49 5.76
C VAL A 134 5.49 15.33 4.66
N PRO A 135 6.19 15.63 3.55
CA PRO A 135 5.67 16.56 2.56
C PRO A 135 4.48 15.99 1.79
N PHE A 136 4.23 14.68 1.88
CA PHE A 136 3.15 14.01 1.19
C PHE A 136 2.37 13.07 2.13
N PRO A 137 1.05 12.96 1.97
CA PRO A 137 0.26 12.03 2.77
C PRO A 137 0.57 10.57 2.41
N SER A 138 0.32 9.66 3.37
CA SER A 138 0.30 8.21 3.11
C SER A 138 -0.96 7.78 2.38
N LEU A 139 -0.93 6.59 1.77
CA LEU A 139 -2.13 6.02 1.13
C LEU A 139 -3.27 5.85 2.12
N LEU A 140 -2.96 5.32 3.32
CA LEU A 140 -3.92 5.21 4.41
C LEU A 140 -3.29 5.59 5.75
N GLY A 141 -4.13 6.14 6.63
CA GLY A 141 -3.78 6.45 8.02
C GLY A 141 -3.54 7.94 8.25
N PHE A 142 -2.44 8.26 8.93
CA PHE A 142 -1.96 9.63 9.22
C PHE A 142 -2.62 10.39 10.37
N THR A 143 -3.77 10.00 10.91
CA THR A 143 -4.34 10.69 12.08
C THR A 143 -3.65 10.24 13.38
N PRO A 144 -2.81 11.07 14.03
CA PRO A 144 -2.14 10.67 15.25
C PRO A 144 -3.15 10.50 16.39
N LYS A 145 -2.92 9.49 17.22
CA LYS A 145 -3.71 9.20 18.42
C LYS A 145 -2.89 9.49 19.66
N MET A 146 -3.53 10.11 20.64
CA MET A 146 -2.99 10.15 22.00
C MET A 146 -3.35 8.83 22.68
N LEU A 147 -2.37 8.13 23.25
CA LEU A 147 -2.53 6.89 23.96
C LEU A 147 -2.01 7.05 25.39
N GLU A 148 -2.81 6.70 26.38
CA GLU A 148 -2.40 6.65 27.78
C GLU A 148 -1.41 5.50 28.04
N ALA A 149 -0.73 5.51 29.18
CA ALA A 149 0.25 4.47 29.55
C ALA A 149 -0.38 3.06 29.51
N GLY A 150 0.23 2.15 28.75
CA GLY A 150 -0.28 0.79 28.56
C GLY A 150 -1.56 0.67 27.73
N GLU A 151 -2.07 1.78 27.17
CA GLU A 151 -3.25 1.75 26.31
C GLU A 151 -2.97 0.98 25.02
N VAL A 152 -4.01 0.29 24.56
CA VAL A 152 -4.01 -0.47 23.31
C VAL A 152 -5.07 0.11 22.39
N TYR A 153 -4.65 0.48 21.19
CA TYR A 153 -5.52 0.90 20.09
C TYR A 153 -5.55 -0.20 19.02
N GLU A 154 -6.74 -0.67 18.67
CA GLU A 154 -6.95 -1.67 17.63
C GLU A 154 -7.65 -1.02 16.43
N GLY A 155 -7.25 -1.43 15.23
CA GLY A 155 -7.80 -0.91 13.99
C GLY A 155 -7.74 -1.93 12.86
N GLU A 156 -8.41 -1.58 11.77
CA GLU A 156 -8.45 -2.38 10.55
C GLU A 156 -8.49 -1.42 9.35
N TYR A 157 -7.60 -1.64 8.40
CA TYR A 157 -7.74 -1.13 7.05
C TYR A 157 -8.51 -2.18 6.24
N ARG A 158 -9.70 -1.83 5.77
CA ARG A 158 -10.63 -2.78 5.15
C ARG A 158 -10.36 -2.95 3.66
N GLU A 159 -10.97 -3.97 3.08
CA GLU A 159 -10.87 -4.28 1.65
C GLU A 159 -11.22 -3.08 0.76
N ASP A 160 -12.27 -2.32 1.09
CA ASP A 160 -12.64 -1.12 0.34
C ASP A 160 -11.61 0.02 0.48
N ASP A 161 -10.98 0.17 1.65
CA ASP A 161 -9.96 1.19 1.88
C ASP A 161 -8.68 0.85 1.11
N LEU A 162 -8.29 -0.43 1.11
CA LEU A 162 -7.13 -0.90 0.35
C LEU A 162 -7.37 -0.89 -1.16
N ARG A 163 -8.60 -1.14 -1.60
CA ARG A 163 -8.98 -1.05 -3.01
C ARG A 163 -8.83 0.38 -3.52
N GLU A 164 -9.23 1.37 -2.71
CA GLU A 164 -8.97 2.78 -3.02
C GLU A 164 -7.47 3.08 -2.99
N ALA A 165 -6.74 2.66 -1.96
CA ALA A 165 -5.30 2.88 -1.86
C ALA A 165 -4.51 2.33 -3.07
N MET A 166 -4.95 1.21 -3.65
CA MET A 166 -4.37 0.66 -4.89
C MET A 166 -4.67 1.53 -6.12
N LEU A 167 -5.88 2.08 -6.20
CA LEU A 167 -6.24 3.04 -7.25
C LEU A 167 -5.32 4.25 -7.15
N ASP A 168 -5.29 4.87 -5.98
CA ASP A 168 -4.51 6.07 -5.74
C ASP A 168 -3.03 5.81 -6.04
N LEU A 169 -2.47 4.72 -5.55
CA LEU A 169 -1.08 4.35 -5.79
C LEU A 169 -0.75 4.26 -7.30
N ASP A 170 -1.58 3.60 -8.09
CA ASP A 170 -1.34 3.43 -9.53
C ASP A 170 -1.54 4.75 -10.29
N VAL A 171 -2.53 5.55 -9.88
CA VAL A 171 -2.79 6.89 -10.44
C VAL A 171 -1.61 7.82 -10.21
N LEU A 172 -1.13 7.87 -8.97
CA LEU A 172 0.01 8.69 -8.57
C LEU A 172 1.28 8.33 -9.33
N THR A 173 1.53 7.03 -9.45
CA THR A 173 2.84 6.54 -9.88
C THR A 173 2.92 6.27 -11.36
N ARG A 174 1.89 5.65 -11.95
CA ARG A 174 1.86 5.26 -13.36
C ARG A 174 1.15 6.28 -14.24
N PHE A 175 0.15 6.98 -13.71
CA PHE A 175 -0.64 7.95 -14.48
C PHE A 175 -0.37 9.41 -14.09
N CYS A 176 0.74 9.68 -13.38
CA CYS A 176 1.20 11.03 -13.07
C CYS A 176 0.21 11.88 -12.26
N GLY A 177 -0.68 11.26 -11.50
CA GLY A 177 -1.59 11.97 -10.61
C GLY A 177 -0.83 12.76 -9.55
N GLY A 178 -1.27 13.99 -9.28
CA GLY A 178 -0.66 14.82 -8.23
C GLY A 178 -0.91 14.22 -6.84
N PRO A 179 0.13 14.00 -5.99
CA PRO A 179 0.01 13.43 -4.64
C PRO A 179 -1.14 13.99 -3.80
N PHE A 180 -1.26 15.31 -3.72
CA PHE A 180 -2.32 15.95 -2.95
C PHE A 180 -3.69 15.87 -3.63
N ALA A 181 -3.73 15.91 -4.96
CA ALA A 181 -4.99 15.83 -5.70
C ALA A 181 -5.63 14.46 -5.51
N VAL A 182 -4.83 13.39 -5.62
CA VAL A 182 -5.33 12.02 -5.47
C VAL A 182 -5.59 11.70 -3.99
N LEU A 183 -4.61 11.89 -3.10
CA LEU A 183 -4.69 11.35 -1.73
C LEU A 183 -5.58 12.13 -0.75
N TYR A 184 -5.96 13.38 -1.06
CA TYR A 184 -6.95 14.11 -0.26
C TYR A 184 -8.39 13.83 -0.70
N ASN A 185 -8.57 13.24 -1.88
CA ASN A 185 -9.88 12.90 -2.39
C ASN A 185 -10.07 11.39 -2.32
N ARG A 186 -11.33 10.98 -2.31
CA ARG A 186 -11.66 9.57 -2.52
C ARG A 186 -11.97 9.43 -4.01
N SER A 187 -10.95 9.16 -4.81
CA SER A 187 -10.96 8.96 -6.26
C SER A 187 -12.19 8.20 -6.80
N GLU A 188 -12.70 7.21 -6.06
CA GLU A 188 -13.92 6.48 -6.44
C GLU A 188 -15.24 7.29 -6.38
N VAL A 189 -15.27 8.33 -5.55
CA VAL A 189 -16.44 9.17 -5.30
C VAL A 189 -16.26 10.55 -5.91
N ASP A 190 -15.04 11.07 -5.85
CA ASP A 190 -14.64 12.38 -6.37
C ASP A 190 -13.32 12.21 -7.16
N PRO A 191 -13.39 12.08 -8.50
CA PRO A 191 -12.25 11.67 -9.34
C PRO A 191 -11.27 12.82 -9.61
N VAL A 192 -10.94 13.62 -8.60
CA VAL A 192 -9.92 14.67 -8.68
C VAL A 192 -8.55 14.02 -8.78
N GLY A 193 -7.73 14.46 -9.75
CA GLY A 193 -6.41 13.87 -10.00
C GLY A 193 -6.44 12.63 -10.89
N MET A 194 -7.60 12.28 -11.46
CA MET A 194 -7.81 11.14 -12.36
C MET A 194 -7.79 11.52 -13.84
N GLU A 195 -7.49 12.79 -14.18
CA GLU A 195 -7.66 13.33 -15.53
C GLU A 195 -6.83 12.63 -16.60
N GLU A 196 -5.67 12.10 -16.22
CA GLU A 196 -4.71 11.41 -17.11
C GLU A 196 -4.92 9.89 -17.13
N VAL A 197 -5.90 9.36 -16.38
CA VAL A 197 -6.18 7.93 -16.29
C VAL A 197 -7.13 7.52 -17.43
N PRO A 198 -6.73 6.63 -18.36
CA PRO A 198 -7.63 6.15 -19.40
C PRO A 198 -8.87 5.47 -18.82
N GLU A 199 -10.05 5.66 -19.44
CA GLU A 199 -11.30 5.04 -18.99
C GLU A 199 -11.26 3.49 -18.99
N ASP A 200 -10.43 2.90 -19.85
CA ASP A 200 -10.22 1.46 -19.98
C ASP A 200 -8.95 0.97 -19.28
N ALA A 201 -8.30 1.81 -18.47
CA ALA A 201 -7.10 1.45 -17.74
C ALA A 201 -7.35 0.28 -16.77
N VAL A 202 -6.49 -0.73 -16.86
CA VAL A 202 -6.43 -1.82 -15.87
C VAL A 202 -5.55 -1.37 -14.73
N ILE A 203 -6.15 -1.18 -13.55
CA ILE A 203 -5.46 -0.68 -12.36
C ILE A 203 -4.60 -1.77 -11.71
N ALA A 204 -3.34 -1.42 -11.42
CA ALA A 204 -2.41 -2.28 -10.72
C ALA A 204 -2.83 -2.47 -9.27
N GLY A 205 -2.72 -3.71 -8.79
CA GLY A 205 -2.86 -4.01 -7.37
C GLY A 205 -1.54 -3.81 -6.63
N MET A 206 -1.63 -3.73 -5.30
CA MET A 206 -0.48 -3.59 -4.43
C MET A 206 0.25 -4.93 -4.29
N GLY A 207 1.51 -4.99 -4.74
CA GLY A 207 2.38 -6.16 -4.63
C GLY A 207 3.24 -6.15 -3.36
N MET A 208 3.43 -4.99 -2.75
CA MET A 208 4.14 -4.82 -1.49
C MET A 208 3.36 -3.86 -0.58
N ILE A 209 3.18 -4.24 0.68
CA ILE A 209 2.55 -3.43 1.72
C ILE A 209 3.64 -2.95 2.69
N ARG A 210 3.69 -1.65 2.94
CA ARG A 210 4.59 -1.03 3.92
C ARG A 210 3.80 -0.56 5.12
N MET A 211 4.06 -1.16 6.27
CA MET A 211 3.53 -0.69 7.55
C MET A 211 4.54 0.24 8.21
N THR A 212 4.08 1.42 8.63
CA THR A 212 4.89 2.38 9.39
C THR A 212 4.26 2.59 10.76
N LEU A 213 5.07 2.43 11.82
CA LEU A 213 4.76 2.88 13.17
C LEU A 213 5.56 4.15 13.44
N GLY A 214 4.89 5.24 13.82
CA GLY A 214 5.55 6.42 14.37
C GLY A 214 5.00 6.76 15.76
N ALA A 215 5.87 7.18 16.67
CA ALA A 215 5.49 7.56 18.03
C ALA A 215 6.46 8.55 18.70
N THR A 216 5.93 9.29 19.68
CA THR A 216 6.72 10.19 20.56
C THR A 216 7.29 9.47 21.80
N GLY A 217 7.07 8.16 21.92
CA GLY A 217 7.42 7.33 23.07
C GLY A 217 7.49 5.85 22.68
N PRO A 218 8.02 4.97 23.55
CA PRO A 218 8.08 3.55 23.26
C PRO A 218 6.72 2.97 22.89
N ALA A 219 6.66 2.26 21.76
CA ALA A 219 5.42 1.76 21.21
C ALA A 219 5.64 0.47 20.43
N ARG A 220 4.57 -0.33 20.31
CA ARG A 220 4.58 -1.60 19.58
C ARG A 220 3.39 -1.70 18.64
N LEU A 221 3.64 -2.09 17.40
CA LEU A 221 2.63 -2.38 16.39
C LEU A 221 2.68 -3.86 16.01
N GLU A 222 1.59 -4.56 16.31
CA GLU A 222 1.32 -5.91 15.80
C GLU A 222 0.32 -5.80 14.65
N TYR A 223 0.51 -6.55 13.57
CA TYR A 223 -0.40 -6.52 12.42
C TYR A 223 -0.50 -7.87 11.72
N ALA A 224 -1.60 -8.07 11.01
CA ALA A 224 -1.88 -9.25 10.20
C ALA A 224 -2.46 -8.83 8.86
N ILE A 225 -1.98 -9.45 7.78
CA ILE A 225 -2.39 -9.14 6.40
C ILE A 225 -3.17 -10.34 5.86
N ARG A 226 -4.39 -10.08 5.40
CA ARG A 226 -5.20 -11.09 4.72
C ARG A 226 -5.35 -10.71 3.27
N VAL A 227 -5.11 -11.66 2.39
CA VAL A 227 -5.24 -11.48 0.95
C VAL A 227 -6.16 -12.55 0.40
N ARG A 228 -7.21 -12.13 -0.29
CA ARG A 228 -8.05 -13.01 -1.07
C ARG A 228 -7.73 -12.77 -2.53
N ASP A 229 -7.40 -13.83 -3.24
CA ASP A 229 -7.06 -13.73 -4.65
C ASP A 229 -8.09 -14.47 -5.49
N ARG A 230 -8.75 -13.71 -6.35
CA ARG A 230 -9.78 -14.20 -7.27
C ARG A 230 -9.17 -14.65 -8.59
N GLY A 231 -7.93 -14.24 -8.88
CA GLY A 231 -7.21 -14.52 -10.11
C GLY A 231 -6.37 -15.79 -10.08
N GLY A 232 -6.17 -16.43 -8.93
CA GLY A 232 -5.34 -17.64 -8.80
C GLY A 232 -3.86 -17.37 -9.13
N ARG A 233 -3.36 -16.23 -8.65
CA ARG A 233 -1.99 -15.72 -8.76
C ARG A 233 -1.21 -15.78 -7.45
N ILE A 234 -1.80 -16.02 -6.28
CA ILE A 234 -1.04 -16.27 -5.05
C ILE A 234 -0.17 -17.51 -5.27
N PHE A 235 1.10 -17.42 -4.91
CA PHE A 235 2.07 -18.49 -5.06
C PHE A 235 1.74 -19.67 -4.14
N ASP A 236 1.58 -20.85 -4.73
CA ASP A 236 1.51 -22.12 -4.02
C ASP A 236 2.73 -22.97 -4.36
N ALA A 237 3.57 -23.24 -3.36
CA ALA A 237 4.79 -24.04 -3.51
C ALA A 237 4.54 -25.50 -4.00
N HIS A 238 3.30 -25.98 -3.97
CA HIS A 238 2.93 -27.29 -4.51
C HIS A 238 2.66 -27.27 -6.01
N THR A 239 2.19 -26.15 -6.55
CA THR A 239 1.79 -26.02 -7.97
C THR A 239 2.71 -25.11 -8.77
N ASP A 240 3.36 -24.15 -8.11
CA ASP A 240 4.16 -23.12 -8.74
C ASP A 240 5.66 -23.36 -8.56
N ASN A 241 6.41 -23.09 -9.63
CA ASN A 241 7.86 -23.26 -9.65
C ASN A 241 8.62 -21.96 -9.36
N LEU A 242 7.98 -20.81 -9.57
CA LEU A 242 8.61 -19.49 -9.49
C LEU A 242 7.69 -18.50 -8.77
N ARG A 243 8.25 -17.84 -7.76
CA ARG A 243 7.68 -16.62 -7.19
C ARG A 243 7.93 -15.48 -8.16
N TYR A 244 6.98 -14.57 -8.27
CA TYR A 244 7.20 -13.33 -8.99
C TYR A 244 8.03 -12.40 -8.11
N GLU A 245 9.13 -11.90 -8.69
CA GLU A 245 10.02 -10.96 -8.04
C GLU A 245 9.70 -9.57 -8.58
N PHE A 246 9.06 -8.76 -7.73
CA PHE A 246 8.78 -7.37 -8.04
C PHE A 246 10.02 -6.53 -7.73
N MET A 247 10.44 -5.70 -8.69
CA MET A 247 11.48 -4.69 -8.48
C MET A 247 10.90 -3.31 -8.83
N PRO A 248 9.98 -2.79 -8.00
CA PRO A 248 9.37 -1.50 -8.27
C PRO A 248 10.43 -0.40 -8.25
N GLU A 249 10.31 0.55 -9.17
CA GLU A 249 11.14 1.75 -9.17
C GLU A 249 10.66 2.70 -8.06
N PRO A 250 11.55 3.33 -7.28
CA PRO A 250 11.13 4.36 -6.34
C PRO A 250 10.42 5.50 -7.08
N TYR A 251 9.17 5.79 -6.73
CA TYR A 251 8.50 6.95 -7.27
C TYR A 251 9.09 8.21 -6.65
N LEU A 252 9.41 9.21 -7.47
CA LEU A 252 9.85 10.52 -7.03
C LEU A 252 8.83 11.55 -7.53
N PRO A 253 8.09 12.24 -6.65
CA PRO A 253 7.19 13.31 -7.06
C PRO A 253 7.91 14.36 -7.91
N PRO A 254 7.28 14.92 -8.96
CA PRO A 254 7.92 15.91 -9.83
C PRO A 254 8.51 17.11 -9.09
N ALA A 255 7.86 17.57 -8.02
CA ALA A 255 8.35 18.66 -7.17
C ALA A 255 9.71 18.32 -6.51
N VAL A 256 9.91 17.07 -6.10
CA VAL A 256 11.17 16.58 -5.51
C VAL A 256 12.21 16.34 -6.60
N ALA A 257 11.82 15.73 -7.73
CA ALA A 257 12.71 15.49 -8.86
C ALA A 257 13.31 16.79 -9.42
N GLY A 258 12.50 17.85 -9.52
CA GLY A 258 12.94 19.18 -9.93
C GLY A 258 13.97 19.79 -8.98
N MET A 259 13.81 19.64 -7.67
CA MET A 259 14.80 20.09 -6.68
C MET A 259 16.13 19.30 -6.79
N ALA A 260 16.05 18.01 -7.15
CA ALA A 260 17.21 17.14 -7.33
C ALA A 260 17.92 17.31 -8.70
N GLY A 261 17.37 18.11 -9.61
CA GLY A 261 17.90 18.28 -10.96
C GLY A 261 17.80 17.01 -11.82
N MET A 262 16.88 16.10 -11.49
CA MET A 262 16.66 14.84 -12.19
C MET A 262 15.54 15.03 -13.22
N THR A 263 15.72 14.48 -14.43
CA THR A 263 14.61 14.29 -15.37
C THR A 263 13.65 13.27 -14.80
N ASP A 264 12.35 13.56 -14.80
CA ASP A 264 11.32 12.67 -14.27
C ASP A 264 11.45 11.27 -14.90
N PRO A 265 11.80 10.24 -14.11
CA PRO A 265 11.99 8.89 -14.64
C PRO A 265 10.67 8.27 -15.13
N ASN A 266 9.53 8.78 -14.66
CA ASN A 266 8.21 8.25 -14.95
C ASN A 266 7.65 8.79 -16.27
N GLY A 267 8.37 9.70 -16.94
CA GLY A 267 7.88 10.36 -18.14
C GLY A 267 6.73 11.33 -17.90
N CYS A 268 6.42 11.63 -16.64
CA CYS A 268 5.47 12.67 -16.28
C CYS A 268 6.06 14.03 -16.69
N ALA A 269 5.46 14.67 -17.68
CA ALA A 269 5.82 16.05 -17.98
C ALA A 269 5.46 16.90 -16.76
N PRO A 270 6.33 17.85 -16.33
CA PRO A 270 5.92 18.81 -15.33
C PRO A 270 4.70 19.55 -15.89
N THR A 271 3.53 19.32 -15.30
CA THR A 271 2.36 20.14 -15.57
C THR A 271 2.78 21.57 -15.23
N GLU A 272 2.76 22.49 -16.20
CA GLU A 272 2.88 23.91 -15.91
C GLU A 272 1.83 24.20 -14.82
N GLU A 273 2.29 24.50 -13.60
CA GLU A 273 1.40 24.78 -12.48
C GLU A 273 0.37 25.82 -12.95
N ALA A 274 -0.91 25.46 -12.89
CA ALA A 274 -1.97 26.41 -13.13
C ALA A 274 -1.84 27.54 -12.09
N PRO A 275 -1.86 28.82 -12.52
CA PRO A 275 -1.57 29.97 -11.66
C PRO A 275 -2.58 30.20 -10.54
#